data_AF-N9C1R1-F1
#
_entry.id   AF-N9C1R1-F1
#
_cell.length_a   1.000
_cell.length_b   1.000
_cell.length_c   1.000
_cell.angle_alpha   90.00
_cell.angle_beta   90.00
_cell.angle_gamma   90.00
#
_symmetry.space_group_name_H-M   'P 1'
#
loop_
_entity.id
_entity.type
_entity.pdbx_description
1 polymer ?
#
loop_
_entity_poly.entity_id
_entity_poly.type
_entity_poly.pdbx_seq_one_letter_code
_entity_poly.pdbx_strand_id
1 'polypeptide(L)'
;MIEVNLEGNPNSPINNGGLIFNHETLGLQYVKLINGHATVNGGAIYNEGVSTDKSAGYVSAQNVIFQNNTASQGAVIYSELPRFHLYQTVLRDNKATGLDQSTLLYSAIAFNDDSTSGNASSRLYGLKNSTIFNNTGYITNVRDGMIINNITMIRNNAGFYLQAPKGDAYVSNSIISENGSKNCVFADGDKTQFINNLTKTSDCGSGNSTDPNIEIGSNTLLAGELEGKCNAAPAEGLLCPYYLPEKQFLGFFKPRLLMSYQTLSDSLIVNRGRVLSDGTNITSLSSCESVDQRGRTRSTKELCDIGAIELVIDADSISPVGQDILYGETAKFSIADQLADGELLPASECESLLGKREDGKAWQAGCLQIVQTNTPSKGTLTLDQEGNVTYVPNGNWHGSDEFKLRVMTTITRFSDSIGNRYIDIPGKIVQDPPNDFESKKVKTGGGSFGYGMLIALLGLVGLRRFKK
;
A
#
# COMPACT_ATOMS: atom_id res chain seq x y z
N MET A 1 6.93 -13.36 -10.65
CA MET A 1 5.93 -13.58 -9.59
C MET A 1 4.72 -14.18 -10.28
N ILE A 2 4.17 -15.28 -9.78
CA ILE A 2 2.96 -15.90 -10.34
C ILE A 2 1.83 -15.53 -9.40
N GLU A 3 0.86 -14.77 -9.92
CA GLU A 3 -0.37 -14.46 -9.19
C GLU A 3 -1.40 -15.56 -9.48
N VAL A 4 -2.13 -16.00 -8.46
CA VAL A 4 -3.20 -17.00 -8.60
C VAL A 4 -4.52 -16.38 -8.16
N ASN A 5 -5.53 -16.44 -9.01
CA ASN A 5 -6.89 -16.02 -8.67
C ASN A 5 -7.79 -17.26 -8.59
N LEU A 6 -8.38 -17.49 -7.43
CA LEU A 6 -9.43 -18.49 -7.23
C LEU A 6 -10.75 -17.75 -7.02
N GLU A 7 -11.66 -17.95 -7.96
CA GLU A 7 -12.96 -17.30 -8.00
C GLU A 7 -14.08 -18.32 -7.85
N GLY A 8 -14.94 -18.10 -6.85
CA GLY A 8 -16.10 -18.93 -6.55
C GLY A 8 -17.32 -18.53 -7.38
N ASN A 9 -18.27 -19.45 -7.49
CA ASN A 9 -19.59 -19.15 -8.05
C ASN A 9 -20.59 -18.87 -6.92
N PRO A 10 -21.01 -17.61 -6.71
CA PRO A 10 -21.91 -17.25 -5.61
C PRO A 10 -23.31 -17.88 -5.75
N ASN A 11 -23.67 -18.37 -6.93
CA ASN A 11 -24.97 -19.00 -7.19
C ASN A 11 -24.96 -20.53 -6.98
N SER A 12 -23.84 -21.11 -6.57
CA SER A 12 -23.69 -22.55 -6.36
C SER A 12 -22.98 -22.83 -5.03
N PRO A 13 -23.63 -22.52 -3.90
CA PRO A 13 -23.03 -22.73 -2.59
C PRO A 13 -22.76 -24.21 -2.31
N ILE A 14 -21.69 -24.44 -1.56
CA ILE A 14 -21.42 -25.69 -0.85
C ILE A 14 -21.51 -25.46 0.65
N ASN A 15 -21.58 -26.53 1.45
CA ASN A 15 -21.75 -26.35 2.89
C ASN A 15 -20.51 -25.76 3.56
N ASN A 16 -19.32 -26.28 3.20
CA ASN A 16 -18.06 -25.93 3.81
C ASN A 16 -16.99 -25.65 2.75
N GLY A 17 -16.24 -24.56 2.91
CA GLY A 17 -15.03 -24.30 2.12
C GLY A 17 -15.31 -23.85 0.70
N GLY A 18 -15.94 -22.68 0.53
CA GLY A 18 -16.47 -22.17 -0.74
C GLY A 18 -15.44 -22.02 -1.87
N LEU A 19 -14.14 -22.04 -1.57
CA LEU A 19 -13.05 -22.17 -2.54
C LEU A 19 -12.12 -23.34 -2.20
N ILE A 20 -11.74 -23.46 -0.92
CA ILE A 20 -10.75 -24.42 -0.46
C ILE A 20 -11.28 -25.15 0.77
N PHE A 21 -11.20 -26.48 0.71
CA PHE A 21 -11.30 -27.35 1.87
C PHE A 21 -9.89 -27.88 2.20
N ASN A 22 -9.36 -27.55 3.38
CA ASN A 22 -8.04 -27.99 3.83
C ASN A 22 -8.14 -28.97 5.02
N HIS A 23 -7.34 -30.04 4.98
CA HIS A 23 -7.18 -31.02 6.07
C HIS A 23 -5.72 -31.10 6.59
N GLU A 24 -4.77 -30.43 5.93
CA GLU A 24 -3.33 -30.51 6.24
C GLU A 24 -2.72 -29.11 6.26
N THR A 25 -1.59 -28.88 5.57
CA THR A 25 -0.93 -27.58 5.51
C THR A 25 -1.25 -26.87 4.20
N LEU A 26 -1.86 -25.69 4.30
CA LEU A 26 -2.14 -24.81 3.18
C LEU A 26 -1.25 -23.56 3.27
N GLY A 27 -0.35 -23.40 2.30
CA GLY A 27 0.46 -22.19 2.11
C GLY A 27 -0.03 -21.40 0.91
N LEU A 28 -0.33 -20.12 1.11
CA LEU A 28 -0.80 -19.21 0.06
C LEU A 28 0.14 -18.01 -0.04
N GLN A 29 0.61 -17.72 -1.27
CA GLN A 29 1.43 -16.56 -1.56
C GLN A 29 0.98 -15.91 -2.87
N TYR A 30 0.70 -14.60 -2.86
CA TYR A 30 0.22 -13.86 -4.03
C TYR A 30 -1.07 -14.45 -4.63
N VAL A 31 -2.05 -14.69 -3.77
CA VAL A 31 -3.34 -15.31 -4.13
C VAL A 31 -4.50 -14.35 -3.90
N LYS A 32 -5.45 -14.31 -4.82
CA LYS A 32 -6.77 -13.69 -4.58
C LYS A 32 -7.81 -14.78 -4.42
N LEU A 33 -8.50 -14.76 -3.29
CA LEU A 33 -9.62 -15.63 -2.95
C LEU A 33 -10.89 -14.80 -2.99
N ILE A 34 -11.61 -14.89 -4.10
CA ILE A 34 -12.72 -13.99 -4.42
C ILE A 34 -14.03 -14.75 -4.64
N ASN A 35 -15.14 -14.15 -4.23
CA ASN A 35 -16.49 -14.67 -4.49
C ASN A 35 -16.73 -16.10 -3.94
N GLY A 36 -15.94 -16.55 -2.97
CA GLY A 36 -16.15 -17.83 -2.29
C GLY A 36 -17.47 -17.83 -1.53
N HIS A 37 -18.28 -18.86 -1.73
CA HIS A 37 -19.59 -18.94 -1.09
C HIS A 37 -19.84 -20.32 -0.45
N ALA A 38 -19.98 -20.31 0.87
CA ALA A 38 -20.41 -21.47 1.65
C ALA A 38 -21.73 -21.15 2.37
N THR A 39 -22.66 -22.10 2.46
CA THR A 39 -23.91 -21.88 3.23
C THR A 39 -23.67 -21.89 4.74
N VAL A 40 -22.68 -22.67 5.20
CA VAL A 40 -22.41 -22.87 6.64
C VAL A 40 -21.07 -22.25 7.02
N ASN A 41 -19.95 -22.88 6.64
CA ASN A 41 -18.65 -22.54 7.19
C ASN A 41 -17.60 -22.29 6.11
N GLY A 42 -16.75 -21.28 6.29
CA GLY A 42 -15.54 -21.14 5.47
C GLY A 42 -15.87 -20.66 4.06
N GLY A 43 -16.22 -19.38 3.92
CA GLY A 43 -16.63 -18.81 2.63
C GLY A 43 -15.51 -18.91 1.59
N ALA A 44 -14.28 -18.55 1.96
CA ALA A 44 -13.10 -18.89 1.17
C ALA A 44 -12.51 -20.25 1.57
N ILE A 45 -12.18 -20.41 2.85
CA ILE A 45 -11.43 -21.58 3.34
C ILE A 45 -12.15 -22.22 4.51
N TYR A 46 -12.33 -23.54 4.43
CA TYR A 46 -12.61 -24.39 5.58
C TYR A 46 -11.36 -25.16 5.96
N ASN A 47 -10.87 -24.98 7.18
CA ASN A 47 -9.67 -25.61 7.72
C ASN A 47 -10.06 -26.62 8.80
N GLU A 48 -10.04 -27.90 8.43
CA GLU A 48 -10.40 -29.02 9.30
C GLU A 48 -9.20 -29.50 10.13
N GLY A 49 -9.48 -29.99 11.34
CA GLY A 49 -8.61 -30.86 12.11
C GLY A 49 -8.51 -30.46 13.58
N VAL A 50 -8.74 -31.46 14.45
CA VAL A 50 -8.53 -31.39 15.90
C VAL A 50 -7.48 -32.42 16.32
N SER A 51 -6.54 -32.03 17.18
CA SER A 51 -5.31 -32.79 17.48
C SER A 51 -5.56 -33.99 18.41
N THR A 52 -6.24 -35.03 17.93
CA THR A 52 -6.46 -36.29 18.67
C THR A 52 -6.35 -37.52 17.76
N ASP A 53 -5.30 -37.62 16.91
CA ASP A 53 -4.93 -38.76 16.02
C ASP A 53 -5.15 -38.58 14.50
N LYS A 54 -5.36 -37.35 14.00
CA LYS A 54 -5.30 -36.97 12.57
C LYS A 54 -4.52 -35.67 12.38
N SER A 55 -4.09 -35.36 11.13
CA SER A 55 -3.50 -34.07 10.79
C SER A 55 -4.42 -32.94 11.23
N ALA A 56 -3.89 -31.97 11.97
CA ALA A 56 -4.62 -30.75 12.28
C ALA A 56 -4.28 -29.69 11.22
N GLY A 57 -5.30 -29.16 10.56
CA GLY A 57 -5.15 -28.20 9.47
C GLY A 57 -4.44 -26.93 9.92
N TYR A 58 -3.57 -26.40 9.06
CA TYR A 58 -2.87 -25.13 9.24
C TYR A 58 -2.93 -24.30 7.97
N VAL A 59 -3.30 -23.03 8.10
CA VAL A 59 -3.35 -22.06 6.98
C VAL A 59 -2.30 -20.98 7.19
N SER A 60 -1.40 -20.81 6.23
CA SER A 60 -0.51 -19.65 6.14
C SER A 60 -0.82 -18.86 4.88
N ALA A 61 -1.09 -17.56 5.03
CA ALA A 61 -1.42 -16.67 3.93
C ALA A 61 -0.55 -15.42 3.97
N GLN A 62 0.25 -15.25 2.92
CA GLN A 62 1.13 -14.11 2.71
C GLN A 62 0.79 -13.40 1.40
N ASN A 63 0.65 -12.07 1.39
CA ASN A 63 0.26 -11.35 0.17
C ASN A 63 -1.01 -11.96 -0.43
N VAL A 64 -2.08 -12.02 0.38
CA VAL A 64 -3.36 -12.61 -0.05
C VAL A 64 -4.47 -11.59 0.07
N ILE A 65 -5.33 -11.56 -0.95
CA ILE A 65 -6.57 -10.77 -0.94
C ILE A 65 -7.75 -11.72 -0.73
N PHE A 66 -8.54 -11.46 0.31
CA PHE A 66 -9.82 -12.11 0.53
C PHE A 66 -10.92 -11.09 0.24
N GLN A 67 -11.69 -11.30 -0.82
CA GLN A 67 -12.68 -10.35 -1.28
C GLN A 67 -14.04 -10.99 -1.57
N ASN A 68 -15.11 -10.38 -1.06
CA ASN A 68 -16.50 -10.78 -1.37
C ASN A 68 -16.82 -12.25 -1.05
N ASN A 69 -16.12 -12.84 -0.07
CA ASN A 69 -16.42 -14.20 0.38
C ASN A 69 -17.56 -14.18 1.39
N THR A 70 -18.44 -15.18 1.33
CA THR A 70 -19.67 -15.24 2.14
C THR A 70 -19.85 -16.61 2.77
N ALA A 71 -20.09 -16.64 4.08
CA ALA A 71 -20.56 -17.82 4.81
C ALA A 71 -21.36 -17.43 6.05
N SER A 72 -22.10 -18.36 6.65
CA SER A 72 -22.75 -18.11 7.94
C SER A 72 -21.71 -17.85 9.02
N GLN A 73 -20.66 -18.67 9.08
CA GLN A 73 -19.50 -18.48 9.97
C GLN A 73 -18.19 -18.64 9.21
N GLY A 74 -17.18 -17.84 9.54
CA GLY A 74 -15.87 -17.92 8.91
C GLY A 74 -15.93 -17.54 7.43
N ALA A 75 -16.53 -16.40 7.08
CA ALA A 75 -16.67 -15.99 5.67
C ALA A 75 -15.32 -15.93 4.93
N VAL A 76 -14.24 -15.61 5.63
CA VAL A 76 -12.87 -15.68 5.12
C VAL A 76 -12.28 -17.05 5.44
N ILE A 77 -12.11 -17.37 6.72
CA ILE A 77 -11.63 -18.68 7.17
C ILE A 77 -12.54 -19.17 8.28
N TYR A 78 -13.04 -20.39 8.14
CA TYR A 78 -13.49 -21.19 9.26
C TYR A 78 -12.40 -22.19 9.60
N SER A 79 -11.97 -22.23 10.85
CA SER A 79 -10.95 -23.15 11.32
C SER A 79 -11.43 -23.86 12.58
N GLU A 80 -11.23 -25.18 12.67
CA GLU A 80 -11.64 -25.94 13.86
C GLU A 80 -10.80 -25.56 15.09
N LEU A 81 -9.49 -25.40 14.91
CA LEU A 81 -8.57 -24.84 15.90
C LEU A 81 -8.05 -23.47 15.48
N PRO A 82 -7.48 -22.63 16.38
CA PRO A 82 -6.93 -21.32 16.06
C PRO A 82 -5.59 -21.39 15.30
N ARG A 83 -5.55 -22.12 14.18
CA ARG A 83 -4.34 -22.46 13.41
C ARG A 83 -4.31 -21.81 12.03
N PHE A 84 -4.42 -20.49 12.01
CA PHE A 84 -4.19 -19.69 10.81
C PHE A 84 -3.20 -18.56 11.11
N HIS A 85 -2.38 -18.22 10.12
CA HIS A 85 -1.40 -17.14 10.18
C HIS A 85 -1.52 -16.30 8.90
N LEU A 86 -2.09 -15.10 9.05
CA LEU A 86 -2.29 -14.15 7.95
C LEU A 86 -1.33 -13.00 8.16
N TYR A 87 -0.47 -12.74 7.18
CA TYR A 87 0.43 -11.61 7.22
C TYR A 87 0.53 -10.94 5.85
N GLN A 88 0.49 -9.60 5.81
CA GLN A 88 0.44 -8.89 4.53
C GLN A 88 -0.80 -9.29 3.72
N THR A 89 -1.98 -9.10 4.31
CA THR A 89 -3.25 -9.48 3.66
C THR A 89 -4.22 -8.30 3.57
N VAL A 90 -5.14 -8.39 2.62
CA VAL A 90 -6.28 -7.47 2.52
C VAL A 90 -7.56 -8.27 2.67
N LEU A 91 -8.36 -7.94 3.68
CA LEU A 91 -9.71 -8.46 3.89
C LEU A 91 -10.71 -7.37 3.58
N ARG A 92 -11.44 -7.51 2.47
CA ARG A 92 -12.42 -6.51 2.02
C ARG A 92 -13.73 -7.12 1.56
N ASP A 93 -14.84 -6.44 1.83
CA ASP A 93 -16.15 -6.77 1.28
C ASP A 93 -16.66 -8.19 1.62
N ASN A 94 -16.08 -8.88 2.61
CA ASN A 94 -16.49 -10.23 3.00
C ASN A 94 -17.71 -10.16 3.93
N LYS A 95 -18.55 -11.20 3.93
CA LYS A 95 -19.83 -11.20 4.63
C LYS A 95 -20.06 -12.46 5.45
N ALA A 96 -20.01 -12.32 6.78
CA ALA A 96 -20.54 -13.33 7.69
C ALA A 96 -22.07 -13.14 7.84
N THR A 97 -22.86 -14.14 7.47
CA THR A 97 -24.33 -14.04 7.42
C THR A 97 -25.05 -14.70 8.59
N GLY A 98 -24.33 -15.40 9.45
CA GLY A 98 -24.90 -16.04 10.63
C GLY A 98 -25.52 -15.03 11.59
N LEU A 99 -26.44 -15.52 12.41
CA LEU A 99 -26.98 -14.78 13.55
C LEU A 99 -25.95 -14.77 14.68
N ASP A 100 -25.97 -13.73 15.53
CA ASP A 100 -25.16 -13.53 16.74
C ASP A 100 -23.67 -13.93 16.65
N GLN A 101 -22.77 -12.94 16.73
CA GLN A 101 -21.31 -13.15 16.73
C GLN A 101 -20.75 -13.80 15.46
N SER A 102 -21.44 -13.61 14.33
CA SER A 102 -20.95 -14.08 13.04
C SER A 102 -19.64 -13.40 12.68
N THR A 103 -18.65 -14.20 12.28
CA THR A 103 -17.25 -13.78 12.21
C THR A 103 -16.62 -14.15 10.85
N LEU A 104 -15.71 -13.33 10.34
CA LEU A 104 -14.97 -13.58 9.10
C LEU A 104 -13.86 -14.64 9.26
N LEU A 105 -13.03 -14.49 10.29
CA LEU A 105 -11.98 -15.42 10.68
C LEU A 105 -12.39 -16.11 11.97
N TYR A 106 -12.86 -17.34 11.87
CA TYR A 106 -13.46 -18.03 12.99
C TYR A 106 -12.67 -19.25 13.42
N SER A 107 -12.46 -19.36 14.73
CA SER A 107 -11.94 -20.55 15.41
C SER A 107 -13.04 -21.20 16.25
N ALA A 108 -13.44 -22.42 15.87
CA ALA A 108 -14.55 -23.12 16.51
C ALA A 108 -14.22 -23.57 17.93
N ILE A 109 -13.02 -24.15 18.11
CA ILE A 109 -12.55 -24.71 19.36
C ILE A 109 -11.34 -23.88 19.84
N ALA A 110 -11.31 -23.56 21.13
CA ALA A 110 -10.14 -22.94 21.75
C ALA A 110 -9.05 -23.99 22.03
N PHE A 111 -7.78 -23.57 22.12
CA PHE A 111 -6.74 -24.48 22.60
C PHE A 111 -7.08 -24.96 24.03
N ASN A 112 -7.08 -26.28 24.21
CA ASN A 112 -7.57 -26.94 25.42
C ASN A 112 -6.46 -27.44 26.35
N ASP A 113 -5.18 -27.30 25.99
CA ASP A 113 -4.04 -27.78 26.77
C ASP A 113 -3.19 -26.65 27.38
N ASP A 114 -2.23 -27.01 28.22
CA ASP A 114 -1.31 -26.06 28.87
C ASP A 114 -0.23 -25.50 27.91
N SER A 115 -0.13 -26.04 26.68
CA SER A 115 0.79 -25.56 25.64
C SER A 115 0.35 -24.24 24.98
N THR A 116 -0.87 -23.78 25.30
CA THR A 116 -1.44 -22.51 24.83
C THR A 116 -0.52 -21.31 25.09
N SER A 117 0.21 -21.31 26.21
CA SER A 117 1.19 -20.28 26.58
C SER A 117 2.45 -20.28 25.66
N GLY A 118 2.85 -21.44 25.15
CA GLY A 118 3.94 -21.60 24.17
C GLY A 118 3.56 -21.09 22.77
N ASN A 119 2.29 -21.21 22.39
CA ASN A 119 1.82 -20.74 21.08
C ASN A 119 1.74 -19.20 21.01
N ALA A 120 1.30 -18.54 22.08
CA ALA A 120 1.28 -17.09 22.14
C ALA A 120 2.71 -16.50 22.11
N SER A 121 3.64 -17.09 22.86
CA SER A 121 5.06 -16.67 22.82
C SER A 121 5.75 -16.95 21.47
N SER A 122 5.27 -17.93 20.69
CA SER A 122 5.75 -18.19 19.32
C SER A 122 5.25 -17.18 18.28
N ARG A 123 4.25 -16.35 18.63
CA ARG A 123 3.60 -15.37 17.74
C ARG A 123 3.09 -15.97 16.43
N LEU A 124 2.81 -17.28 16.37
CA LEU A 124 2.61 -18.00 15.11
C LEU A 124 1.23 -17.77 14.49
N TYR A 125 0.18 -17.61 15.29
CA TYR A 125 -1.20 -17.57 14.80
C TYR A 125 -1.84 -16.18 14.94
N GLY A 126 -2.77 -15.86 14.03
CA GLY A 126 -3.51 -14.61 14.01
C GLY A 126 -3.19 -13.75 12.78
N LEU A 127 -3.14 -12.42 12.98
CA LEU A 127 -3.12 -11.42 11.91
C LEU A 127 -1.98 -10.43 12.08
N LYS A 128 -1.23 -10.17 11.01
CA LYS A 128 -0.10 -9.24 11.02
C LYS A 128 -0.06 -8.37 9.78
N ASN A 129 0.38 -7.11 9.89
CA ASN A 129 0.66 -6.25 8.73
C ASN A 129 -0.46 -6.26 7.68
N SER A 130 -1.72 -6.17 8.11
CA SER A 130 -2.86 -6.42 7.23
C SER A 130 -3.87 -5.28 7.28
N THR A 131 -4.55 -5.07 6.14
CA THR A 131 -5.59 -4.06 5.97
C THR A 131 -6.95 -4.73 5.93
N ILE A 132 -7.90 -4.25 6.74
CA ILE A 132 -9.21 -4.88 6.96
C ILE A 132 -10.29 -3.81 6.93
N PHE A 133 -11.17 -3.83 5.93
CA PHE A 133 -12.20 -2.79 5.78
C PHE A 133 -13.45 -3.26 5.03
N ASN A 134 -14.56 -2.56 5.23
CA ASN A 134 -15.84 -2.80 4.55
C ASN A 134 -16.38 -4.24 4.64
N ASN A 135 -16.06 -4.97 5.71
CA ASN A 135 -16.59 -6.32 5.91
C ASN A 135 -17.86 -6.30 6.78
N THR A 136 -18.70 -7.34 6.63
CA THR A 136 -19.90 -7.57 7.44
C THR A 136 -19.69 -8.73 8.41
N GLY A 137 -20.02 -8.52 9.69
CA GLY A 137 -19.70 -9.43 10.80
C GLY A 137 -18.44 -9.01 11.56
N TYR A 138 -18.15 -9.70 12.68
CA TYR A 138 -16.92 -9.51 13.44
C TYR A 138 -15.71 -9.98 12.62
N ILE A 139 -14.56 -9.33 12.80
CA ILE A 139 -13.36 -9.66 12.02
C ILE A 139 -12.78 -11.02 12.43
N THR A 140 -12.60 -11.22 13.73
CA THR A 140 -12.13 -12.49 14.27
C THR A 140 -12.68 -12.70 15.67
N ASN A 141 -12.90 -13.97 16.04
CA ASN A 141 -13.10 -14.35 17.43
C ASN A 141 -11.73 -14.64 18.04
N VAL A 142 -11.18 -13.69 18.78
CA VAL A 142 -9.81 -13.78 19.31
C VAL A 142 -9.78 -14.84 20.41
N ARG A 143 -9.00 -15.89 20.20
CA ARG A 143 -8.78 -16.97 21.17
C ARG A 143 -7.39 -16.84 21.80
N ASP A 144 -7.22 -17.46 22.96
CA ASP A 144 -5.88 -17.68 23.53
C ASP A 144 -4.96 -18.32 22.46
N GLY A 145 -3.67 -17.93 22.43
CA GLY A 145 -2.68 -18.35 21.44
C GLY A 145 -2.64 -17.48 20.16
N MET A 146 -3.55 -16.51 20.00
CA MET A 146 -3.58 -15.63 18.82
C MET A 146 -2.91 -14.28 19.07
N ILE A 147 -2.22 -13.78 18.05
CA ILE A 147 -1.65 -12.42 18.02
C ILE A 147 -2.20 -11.63 16.84
N ILE A 148 -2.57 -10.40 17.15
CA ILE A 148 -2.93 -9.39 16.17
C ILE A 148 -1.93 -8.24 16.34
N ASN A 149 -1.13 -7.96 15.30
CA ASN A 149 -0.09 -6.93 15.37
C ASN A 149 -0.01 -6.11 14.07
N ASN A 150 0.22 -4.81 14.18
CA ASN A 150 0.41 -3.92 13.02
C ASN A 150 -0.70 -4.07 11.96
N ILE A 151 -1.97 -4.08 12.37
CA ILE A 151 -3.07 -4.08 11.40
C ILE A 151 -3.74 -2.70 11.30
N THR A 152 -4.37 -2.43 10.17
CA THR A 152 -5.30 -1.30 10.01
C THR A 152 -6.70 -1.86 9.77
N MET A 153 -7.56 -1.79 10.78
CA MET A 153 -8.94 -2.29 10.78
C MET A 153 -9.93 -1.14 10.94
N ILE A 154 -10.58 -0.75 9.85
CA ILE A 154 -11.46 0.43 9.84
C ILE A 154 -12.72 0.20 9.02
N ARG A 155 -13.80 0.91 9.35
CA ARG A 155 -15.03 0.97 8.52
C ARG A 155 -15.62 -0.42 8.22
N ASN A 156 -15.48 -1.37 9.14
CA ASN A 156 -16.19 -2.64 9.09
C ASN A 156 -17.54 -2.52 9.82
N ASN A 157 -18.46 -3.45 9.58
CA ASN A 157 -19.75 -3.51 10.27
C ASN A 157 -19.60 -3.84 11.78
N ALA A 158 -18.54 -4.55 12.17
CA ALA A 158 -18.16 -4.81 13.55
C ALA A 158 -16.64 -4.98 13.66
N GLY A 159 -16.09 -4.73 14.84
CA GLY A 159 -14.66 -4.93 15.11
C GLY A 159 -14.36 -6.37 15.58
N PHE A 160 -13.67 -6.51 16.71
CA PHE A 160 -13.31 -7.81 17.27
C PHE A 160 -14.33 -8.35 18.26
N TYR A 161 -14.42 -9.69 18.30
CA TYR A 161 -15.07 -10.42 19.37
C TYR A 161 -14.00 -11.19 20.15
N LEU A 162 -13.84 -10.92 21.45
CA LEU A 162 -12.69 -11.40 22.23
C LEU A 162 -13.10 -12.53 23.18
N GLN A 163 -12.37 -13.63 23.16
CA GLN A 163 -12.67 -14.88 23.85
C GLN A 163 -11.40 -15.64 24.29
N ALA A 164 -10.49 -14.95 24.97
CA ALA A 164 -9.21 -15.45 25.48
C ALA A 164 -9.17 -15.42 27.03
N PRO A 165 -9.86 -16.33 27.72
CA PRO A 165 -9.96 -16.32 29.19
C PRO A 165 -8.67 -16.70 29.93
N LYS A 166 -7.70 -17.32 29.26
CA LYS A 166 -6.37 -17.59 29.87
C LYS A 166 -5.50 -16.34 29.87
N GLY A 167 -5.77 -15.38 28.97
CA GLY A 167 -5.01 -14.13 28.83
C GLY A 167 -3.78 -14.25 27.94
N ASP A 168 -3.74 -15.31 27.11
CA ASP A 168 -2.65 -15.62 26.18
C ASP A 168 -2.96 -15.10 24.76
N ALA A 169 -3.63 -13.96 24.64
CA ALA A 169 -3.93 -13.31 23.36
C ALA A 169 -3.63 -11.82 23.42
N TYR A 170 -3.12 -11.28 22.30
CA TYR A 170 -2.61 -9.91 22.24
C TYR A 170 -3.08 -9.19 20.99
N VAL A 171 -3.51 -7.94 21.17
CA VAL A 171 -3.77 -6.98 20.10
C VAL A 171 -2.81 -5.81 20.30
N SER A 172 -1.94 -5.58 19.32
CA SER A 172 -0.81 -4.67 19.48
C SER A 172 -0.53 -3.80 18.26
N ASN A 173 -0.01 -2.59 18.51
CA ASN A 173 0.48 -1.66 17.48
C ASN A 173 -0.45 -1.51 16.27
N SER A 174 -1.77 -1.51 16.49
CA SER A 174 -2.77 -1.53 15.43
C SER A 174 -3.65 -0.29 15.43
N ILE A 175 -4.20 0.05 14.27
CA ILE A 175 -5.24 1.07 14.11
C ILE A 175 -6.58 0.34 14.06
N ILE A 176 -7.44 0.60 15.05
CA ILE A 176 -8.72 -0.07 15.24
C ILE A 176 -9.76 1.02 15.49
N SER A 177 -10.45 1.46 14.43
CA SER A 177 -11.36 2.60 14.55
C SER A 177 -12.54 2.56 13.59
N GLU A 178 -13.61 3.22 13.99
CA GLU A 178 -14.83 3.39 13.19
C GLU A 178 -15.41 2.07 12.63
N ASN A 179 -15.33 0.99 13.42
CA ASN A 179 -15.95 -0.29 13.10
C ASN A 179 -17.30 -0.43 13.81
N GLY A 180 -18.38 -0.40 13.04
CA GLY A 180 -19.73 -0.64 13.54
C GLY A 180 -20.11 0.25 14.72
N SER A 181 -20.87 -0.34 15.65
CA SER A 181 -21.17 0.30 16.93
C SER A 181 -20.05 0.15 17.97
N LYS A 182 -19.19 -0.87 17.83
CA LYS A 182 -18.09 -1.16 18.75
C LYS A 182 -16.88 -1.74 18.02
N ASN A 183 -15.72 -1.19 18.33
CA ASN A 183 -14.43 -1.72 17.89
C ASN A 183 -14.04 -3.04 18.56
N CYS A 184 -14.45 -3.24 19.81
CA CYS A 184 -14.16 -4.44 20.59
C CYS A 184 -15.38 -4.87 21.40
N VAL A 185 -15.63 -6.18 21.43
CA VAL A 185 -16.64 -6.80 22.28
C VAL A 185 -15.99 -7.95 23.02
N PHE A 186 -16.08 -7.92 24.35
CA PHE A 186 -15.47 -8.90 25.24
C PHE A 186 -16.51 -9.94 25.64
N ALA A 187 -16.20 -11.22 25.46
CA ALA A 187 -16.98 -12.28 26.06
C ALA A 187 -16.72 -12.38 27.57
N ASP A 188 -17.62 -13.05 28.27
CA ASP A 188 -17.48 -13.27 29.71
C ASP A 188 -16.15 -13.96 30.05
N GLY A 189 -15.38 -13.33 30.93
CA GLY A 189 -14.09 -13.83 31.38
C GLY A 189 -12.92 -13.62 30.41
N ASP A 190 -13.11 -12.91 29.29
CA ASP A 190 -12.03 -12.53 28.38
C ASP A 190 -10.92 -11.74 29.10
N LYS A 191 -9.66 -12.04 28.76
CA LYS A 191 -8.47 -11.37 29.28
C LYS A 191 -7.50 -10.99 28.15
N THR A 192 -8.01 -10.80 26.93
CA THR A 192 -7.17 -10.38 25.80
C THR A 192 -6.44 -9.08 26.15
N GLN A 193 -5.14 -9.04 25.93
CA GLN A 193 -4.33 -7.86 26.25
C GLN A 193 -4.26 -6.90 25.06
N PHE A 194 -4.49 -5.62 25.34
CA PHE A 194 -4.31 -4.53 24.36
C PHE A 194 -3.06 -3.74 24.69
N ILE A 195 -2.21 -3.53 23.69
CA ILE A 195 -0.89 -2.93 23.83
C ILE A 195 -0.69 -1.89 22.71
N ASN A 196 -0.65 -0.61 23.04
CA ASN A 196 -0.30 0.45 22.09
C ASN A 196 -1.13 0.50 20.79
N ASN A 197 -2.45 0.41 20.88
CA ASN A 197 -3.32 0.53 19.71
C ASN A 197 -3.94 1.92 19.62
N LEU A 198 -4.09 2.45 18.40
CA LEU A 198 -4.93 3.62 18.15
C LEU A 198 -6.39 3.17 18.07
N THR A 199 -7.20 3.53 19.06
CA THR A 199 -8.59 3.07 19.16
C THR A 199 -9.43 4.02 20.02
N LYS A 200 -10.71 3.73 20.13
CA LYS A 200 -11.59 4.34 21.12
C LYS A 200 -11.50 3.56 22.43
N THR A 201 -10.90 4.14 23.46
CA THR A 201 -10.58 3.45 24.72
C THR A 201 -11.82 3.10 25.54
N SER A 202 -12.95 3.79 25.31
CA SER A 202 -14.25 3.40 25.89
C SER A 202 -14.82 2.11 25.32
N ASP A 203 -14.34 1.67 24.14
CA ASP A 203 -14.76 0.42 23.52
C ASP A 203 -13.77 -0.70 23.80
N CYS A 204 -12.46 -0.46 23.60
CA CYS A 204 -11.40 -1.48 23.68
C CYS A 204 -10.58 -1.43 24.98
N GLY A 205 -10.95 -0.57 25.93
CA GLY A 205 -10.21 -0.33 27.16
C GLY A 205 -8.97 0.55 26.97
N SER A 206 -8.38 0.99 28.09
CA SER A 206 -7.15 1.79 28.13
C SER A 206 -5.90 1.03 27.69
N GLY A 207 -5.98 -0.30 27.56
CA GLY A 207 -4.83 -1.16 27.32
C GLY A 207 -3.96 -1.38 28.56
N ASN A 208 -2.81 -2.01 28.33
CA ASN A 208 -1.79 -2.29 29.33
C ASN A 208 -1.25 -0.98 29.94
N SER A 209 -0.93 -0.98 31.24
CA SER A 209 -0.45 0.22 31.94
C SER A 209 0.94 0.69 31.49
N THR A 210 1.80 -0.22 31.04
CA THR A 210 3.13 0.10 30.51
C THR A 210 3.04 0.68 29.10
N ASP A 211 2.17 0.11 28.28
CA ASP A 211 2.02 0.45 26.86
C ASP A 211 0.53 0.68 26.54
N PRO A 212 -0.05 1.81 27.00
CA PRO A 212 -1.48 2.06 26.89
C PRO A 212 -1.90 2.29 25.44
N ASN A 213 -3.19 2.05 25.18
CA ASN A 213 -3.83 2.43 23.93
C ASN A 213 -3.83 3.96 23.78
N ILE A 214 -3.74 4.41 22.53
CA ILE A 214 -3.84 5.81 22.13
C ILE A 214 -5.31 6.09 21.80
N GLU A 215 -5.90 7.06 22.49
CA GLU A 215 -7.28 7.49 22.24
C GLU A 215 -7.36 8.30 20.94
N ILE A 216 -8.22 7.86 20.00
CA ILE A 216 -8.41 8.55 18.73
C ILE A 216 -9.16 9.88 18.89
N GLY A 217 -10.04 10.00 19.88
CA GLY A 217 -10.80 11.23 20.15
C GLY A 217 -11.67 11.65 18.96
N SER A 218 -11.68 12.94 18.64
CA SER A 218 -12.48 13.53 17.55
C SER A 218 -11.72 13.67 16.24
N ASN A 219 -10.56 13.03 16.09
CA ASN A 219 -9.76 13.13 14.87
C ASN A 219 -10.50 12.50 13.69
N THR A 220 -10.49 13.20 12.55
CA THR A 220 -10.96 12.63 11.28
C THR A 220 -10.04 11.49 10.88
N LEU A 221 -10.59 10.30 10.61
CA LEU A 221 -9.78 9.14 10.28
C LEU A 221 -9.25 9.18 8.84
N LEU A 222 -10.11 9.47 7.86
CA LEU A 222 -9.77 9.41 6.43
C LEU A 222 -9.83 10.79 5.78
N ALA A 223 -8.82 11.07 4.96
CA ALA A 223 -8.73 12.25 4.12
C ALA A 223 -9.49 12.05 2.79
N GLY A 224 -10.81 11.84 2.88
CA GLY A 224 -11.67 11.54 1.75
C GLY A 224 -12.60 10.37 2.03
N GLU A 225 -13.06 9.73 0.95
CA GLU A 225 -13.91 8.54 1.00
C GLU A 225 -13.14 7.30 1.51
N LEU A 226 -13.81 6.15 1.60
CA LEU A 226 -13.17 4.90 2.03
C LEU A 226 -12.08 4.42 1.06
N GLU A 227 -12.32 4.58 -0.24
CA GLU A 227 -11.42 4.16 -1.31
C GLU A 227 -11.20 5.31 -2.30
N GLY A 228 -10.01 5.35 -2.90
CA GLY A 228 -9.69 6.26 -3.99
C GLY A 228 -8.58 7.25 -3.66
N LYS A 229 -8.64 8.42 -4.31
CA LYS A 229 -7.59 9.44 -4.20
C LYS A 229 -7.65 10.15 -2.85
N CYS A 230 -6.49 10.32 -2.23
CA CYS A 230 -6.33 11.10 -1.02
C CYS A 230 -6.55 12.59 -1.29
N ASN A 231 -7.39 13.23 -0.46
CA ASN A 231 -7.50 14.68 -0.46
C ASN A 231 -6.16 15.27 -0.01
N ALA A 232 -5.54 16.09 -0.85
CA ALA A 232 -4.21 16.60 -0.59
C ALA A 232 -4.19 17.55 0.61
N ALA A 233 -3.04 17.66 1.27
CA ALA A 233 -2.81 18.67 2.31
C ALA A 233 -3.29 20.07 1.83
N PRO A 234 -3.97 20.86 2.68
CA PRO A 234 -4.09 20.73 4.13
C PRO A 234 -5.33 19.94 4.60
N ALA A 235 -5.97 19.14 3.76
CA ALA A 235 -7.13 18.35 4.18
C ALA A 235 -6.79 17.49 5.41
N GLU A 236 -7.69 17.49 6.39
CA GLU A 236 -7.58 16.67 7.60
C GLU A 236 -7.80 15.18 7.30
N GLY A 237 -7.35 14.31 8.21
CA GLY A 237 -7.47 12.85 8.07
C GLY A 237 -6.17 12.15 8.43
N LEU A 238 -6.20 11.28 9.44
CA LEU A 238 -5.02 10.53 9.91
C LEU A 238 -4.44 9.56 8.86
N LEU A 239 -5.29 9.08 7.95
CA LEU A 239 -4.97 8.13 6.90
C LEU A 239 -5.48 8.66 5.54
N CYS A 240 -4.75 8.36 4.47
CA CYS A 240 -5.30 8.42 3.12
C CYS A 240 -6.31 7.29 2.90
N PRO A 241 -7.35 7.49 2.05
CA PRO A 241 -8.23 6.43 1.57
C PRO A 241 -7.47 5.20 1.06
N TYR A 242 -8.15 4.04 1.09
CA TYR A 242 -7.57 2.81 0.54
C TYR A 242 -7.30 3.00 -0.95
N TYR A 243 -6.10 2.65 -1.37
CA TYR A 243 -5.76 2.61 -2.79
C TYR A 243 -4.79 1.45 -3.06
N LEU A 244 -4.85 0.93 -4.27
CA LEU A 244 -3.91 -0.06 -4.79
C LEU A 244 -2.92 0.68 -5.70
N PRO A 245 -1.65 0.86 -5.30
CA PRO A 245 -0.65 1.46 -6.17
C PRO A 245 -0.44 0.65 -7.44
N GLU A 246 -0.06 1.32 -8.53
CA GLU A 246 0.37 0.62 -9.73
C GLU A 246 1.55 -0.33 -9.41
N LYS A 247 1.54 -1.53 -10.01
CA LYS A 247 2.58 -2.55 -9.87
C LYS A 247 2.74 -3.13 -8.45
N GLN A 248 1.81 -2.89 -7.54
CA GLN A 248 1.71 -3.61 -6.26
C GLN A 248 0.57 -4.63 -6.28
N PHE A 249 0.71 -5.68 -5.47
CA PHE A 249 -0.33 -6.69 -5.33
C PHE A 249 -1.40 -6.29 -4.31
N LEU A 250 -1.00 -5.65 -3.21
CA LEU A 250 -1.89 -5.23 -2.12
C LEU A 250 -2.05 -3.71 -2.10
N GLY A 251 -3.29 -3.25 -1.92
CA GLY A 251 -3.56 -1.86 -1.54
C GLY A 251 -3.54 -1.67 -0.02
N PHE A 252 -3.51 -0.42 0.42
CA PHE A 252 -3.39 -0.07 1.85
C PHE A 252 -3.93 1.33 2.15
N PHE A 253 -4.14 1.62 3.44
CA PHE A 253 -4.32 2.98 3.95
C PHE A 253 -2.95 3.55 4.36
N LYS A 254 -2.57 4.70 3.80
CA LYS A 254 -1.29 5.35 4.09
C LYS A 254 -1.43 6.33 5.27
N PRO A 255 -0.60 6.27 6.32
CA PRO A 255 -0.53 7.31 7.36
C PRO A 255 -0.25 8.70 6.78
N ARG A 256 -0.70 9.73 7.50
CA ARG A 256 -0.51 11.13 7.11
C ARG A 256 0.10 11.91 8.26
N LEU A 257 0.91 12.90 7.91
CA LEU A 257 1.38 13.93 8.83
C LEU A 257 0.61 15.22 8.55
N LEU A 258 -0.30 15.55 9.46
CA LEU A 258 -1.21 16.68 9.33
C LEU A 258 -0.47 18.00 9.45
N MET A 259 -0.96 19.05 8.78
CA MET A 259 -0.35 20.38 8.85
C MET A 259 -0.43 21.00 10.25
N SER A 260 -1.44 20.62 11.03
CA SER A 260 -1.62 21.03 12.42
C SER A 260 -0.49 20.55 13.36
N TYR A 261 0.23 19.50 12.98
CA TYR A 261 1.35 18.96 13.75
C TYR A 261 2.56 19.91 13.70
N GLN A 262 3.12 20.22 14.86
CA GLN A 262 4.32 21.03 15.05
C GLN A 262 5.57 20.17 15.17
N THR A 263 5.41 18.95 15.66
CA THR A 263 6.46 17.94 15.82
C THR A 263 5.97 16.57 15.34
N LEU A 264 6.89 15.65 15.03
CA LEU A 264 6.52 14.25 14.74
C LEU A 264 5.78 13.61 15.92
N SER A 265 6.11 14.02 17.15
CA SER A 265 5.43 13.58 18.37
C SER A 265 4.03 14.16 18.57
N ASP A 266 3.45 14.85 17.60
CA ASP A 266 2.01 15.18 17.60
C ASP A 266 1.19 14.13 16.84
N SER A 267 1.82 13.35 15.95
CA SER A 267 1.15 12.29 15.19
C SER A 267 0.60 11.21 16.11
N LEU A 268 -0.60 10.70 15.87
CA LEU A 268 -1.12 9.56 16.63
C LEU A 268 -0.64 8.19 16.12
N ILE A 269 -0.03 8.18 14.92
CA ILE A 269 0.32 6.96 14.20
C ILE A 269 1.83 6.83 14.03
N VAL A 270 2.49 7.92 13.61
CA VAL A 270 3.87 7.91 13.15
C VAL A 270 4.85 7.90 14.32
N ASN A 271 5.84 7.01 14.28
CA ASN A 271 6.84 6.80 15.35
C ASN A 271 6.21 6.56 16.73
N ARG A 272 5.14 5.77 16.79
CA ARG A 272 4.38 5.47 18.00
C ARG A 272 4.53 4.06 18.55
N GLY A 273 5.33 3.22 17.90
CA GLY A 273 5.80 1.97 18.47
C GLY A 273 6.45 2.14 19.85
N ARG A 274 6.56 1.04 20.60
CA ARG A 274 7.13 1.07 21.96
C ARG A 274 8.54 0.50 22.05
N VAL A 275 8.94 -0.26 21.03
CA VAL A 275 10.28 -0.82 20.86
C VAL A 275 10.76 -0.44 19.47
N LEU A 276 12.08 -0.29 19.30
CA LEU A 276 12.68 -0.13 17.97
C LEU A 276 12.28 -1.30 17.08
N SER A 277 12.01 -1.00 15.81
CA SER A 277 11.49 -1.99 14.83
C SER A 277 12.58 -2.88 14.25
N ASP A 278 13.75 -2.94 14.90
CA ASP A 278 14.95 -3.59 14.41
C ASP A 278 14.90 -5.12 14.46
N GLY A 279 13.77 -5.69 14.89
CA GLY A 279 13.54 -7.12 15.01
C GLY A 279 14.35 -7.80 16.10
N THR A 280 15.14 -7.05 16.89
CA THR A 280 16.04 -7.63 17.91
C THR A 280 15.28 -8.15 19.13
N ASN A 281 14.06 -7.66 19.36
CA ASN A 281 13.26 -8.00 20.53
C ASN A 281 11.89 -8.58 20.15
N ILE A 282 11.87 -9.59 19.29
CA ILE A 282 10.66 -10.29 18.83
C ILE A 282 9.87 -10.96 19.99
N THR A 283 10.51 -11.16 21.13
CA THR A 283 9.87 -11.65 22.37
C THR A 283 9.06 -10.57 23.08
N SER A 284 9.29 -9.29 22.78
CA SER A 284 8.48 -8.21 23.34
C SER A 284 7.11 -8.18 22.67
N LEU A 285 6.05 -8.31 23.47
CA LEU A 285 4.67 -8.21 23.01
C LEU A 285 4.31 -6.82 22.49
N SER A 286 5.08 -5.79 22.85
CA SER A 286 4.93 -4.42 22.35
C SER A 286 5.75 -4.11 21.10
N SER A 287 6.54 -5.07 20.59
CA SER A 287 7.32 -4.90 19.36
C SER A 287 6.43 -4.89 18.10
N CYS A 288 6.81 -4.05 17.14
CA CYS A 288 6.26 -4.12 15.79
C CYS A 288 6.87 -5.29 15.01
N GLU A 289 6.17 -5.69 13.95
CA GLU A 289 6.74 -6.56 12.93
C GLU A 289 7.87 -5.85 12.18
N SER A 290 8.90 -6.61 11.78
CA SER A 290 10.12 -6.08 11.13
C SER A 290 9.92 -5.54 9.71
N VAL A 291 8.80 -5.91 9.08
CA VAL A 291 8.39 -5.42 7.76
C VAL A 291 6.97 -4.88 7.84
N ASP A 292 6.59 -4.00 6.93
CA ASP A 292 5.22 -3.51 6.77
C ASP A 292 4.39 -4.38 5.80
N GLN A 293 3.14 -4.00 5.55
CA GLN A 293 2.25 -4.70 4.62
C GLN A 293 2.79 -4.77 3.17
N ARG A 294 3.62 -3.81 2.76
CA ARG A 294 4.24 -3.76 1.42
C ARG A 294 5.48 -4.65 1.34
N GLY A 295 5.91 -5.22 2.46
CA GLY A 295 7.16 -5.99 2.57
C GLY A 295 8.40 -5.11 2.67
N ARG A 296 8.23 -3.82 2.98
CA ARG A 296 9.35 -2.92 3.26
C ARG A 296 9.79 -3.11 4.70
N THR A 297 11.10 -3.22 4.91
CA THR A 297 11.69 -3.27 6.24
C THR A 297 11.42 -1.98 6.99
N ARG A 298 11.01 -2.10 8.25
CA ARG A 298 10.85 -0.94 9.14
C ARG A 298 12.21 -0.44 9.63
N SER A 299 12.28 0.85 9.94
CA SER A 299 13.53 1.48 10.36
C SER A 299 14.06 0.90 11.66
N THR A 300 15.38 0.70 11.74
CA THR A 300 16.06 0.25 12.96
C THR A 300 16.43 1.41 13.89
N LYS A 301 16.24 2.65 13.43
CA LYS A 301 16.72 3.87 14.10
C LYS A 301 15.60 4.65 14.77
N GLU A 302 14.35 4.36 14.44
CA GLU A 302 13.17 4.99 15.01
C GLU A 302 12.13 3.95 15.45
N LEU A 303 11.11 4.44 16.16
CA LEU A 303 9.97 3.63 16.55
C LEU A 303 9.11 3.40 15.30
N CYS A 304 8.53 2.22 15.14
CA CYS A 304 7.58 1.96 14.05
C CYS A 304 6.37 2.89 14.09
N ASP A 305 5.74 3.02 12.95
CA ASP A 305 4.37 3.50 12.82
C ASP A 305 3.37 2.42 13.26
N ILE A 306 2.32 2.85 13.96
CA ILE A 306 1.20 1.98 14.33
C ILE A 306 0.37 1.65 13.09
N GLY A 307 -0.14 0.42 13.02
CA GLY A 307 -0.89 -0.09 11.89
C GLY A 307 -0.02 -0.77 10.84
N ALA A 308 -0.60 -0.99 9.67
CA ALA A 308 -0.04 -1.88 8.66
C ALA A 308 1.10 -1.29 7.82
N ILE A 309 1.28 0.02 7.82
CA ILE A 309 2.20 0.74 6.93
C ILE A 309 3.17 1.57 7.76
N GLU A 310 4.44 1.52 7.38
CA GLU A 310 5.50 2.42 7.83
C GLU A 310 5.64 3.55 6.80
N LEU A 311 5.69 4.82 7.21
CA LEU A 311 6.04 5.91 6.30
C LEU A 311 7.53 5.84 5.98
N VAL A 312 7.84 5.76 4.70
CA VAL A 312 9.22 5.74 4.20
C VAL A 312 9.42 6.87 3.21
N ILE A 313 10.51 7.62 3.42
CA ILE A 313 11.09 8.46 2.37
C ILE A 313 12.38 7.79 1.92
N ASP A 314 12.40 7.28 0.70
CA ASP A 314 13.64 6.92 0.03
C ASP A 314 14.00 8.06 -0.94
N ALA A 315 14.82 8.99 -0.46
CA ALA A 315 15.30 10.10 -1.28
C ALA A 315 16.51 9.72 -2.15
N ASP A 316 17.10 8.54 -1.92
CA ASP A 316 18.34 8.11 -2.58
C ASP A 316 18.09 7.47 -3.96
N SER A 317 16.83 7.11 -4.26
CA SER A 317 16.44 6.39 -5.48
C SER A 317 15.36 7.10 -6.33
N ILE A 318 15.39 8.44 -6.38
CA ILE A 318 14.41 9.23 -7.15
C ILE A 318 14.70 9.17 -8.66
N SER A 319 13.77 8.62 -9.43
CA SER A 319 13.84 8.56 -10.89
C SER A 319 13.60 9.93 -11.53
N PRO A 320 14.23 10.24 -12.68
CA PRO A 320 13.92 11.45 -13.44
C PRO A 320 12.48 11.49 -13.95
N VAL A 321 11.95 12.70 -14.12
CA VAL A 321 10.63 12.99 -14.72
C VAL A 321 10.76 13.90 -15.94
N GLY A 322 9.69 14.03 -16.70
CA GLY A 322 9.60 14.95 -17.83
C GLY A 322 8.89 14.33 -19.02
N GLN A 323 9.02 14.98 -20.17
CA GLN A 323 8.29 14.62 -21.37
C GLN A 323 8.99 15.16 -22.63
N ASP A 324 8.91 14.39 -23.72
CA ASP A 324 9.27 14.84 -25.06
C ASP A 324 8.06 15.51 -25.72
N ILE A 325 8.26 16.69 -26.30
CA ILE A 325 7.21 17.54 -26.88
C ILE A 325 7.63 18.09 -28.24
N LEU A 326 6.65 18.47 -29.06
CA LEU A 326 6.88 19.19 -30.31
C LEU A 326 6.80 20.71 -30.13
N TYR A 327 7.17 21.46 -31.16
CA TYR A 327 7.01 22.91 -31.19
C TYR A 327 5.56 23.34 -30.93
N GLY A 328 5.39 24.31 -30.04
CA GLY A 328 4.08 24.82 -29.61
C GLY A 328 3.33 23.95 -28.60
N GLU A 329 3.84 22.76 -28.25
CA GLU A 329 3.23 21.90 -27.23
C GLU A 329 3.64 22.30 -25.81
N THR A 330 2.82 21.87 -24.85
CA THR A 330 3.04 22.04 -23.41
C THR A 330 3.23 20.66 -22.80
N ALA A 331 4.31 20.46 -22.05
CA ALA A 331 4.56 19.21 -21.35
C ALA A 331 3.71 19.13 -20.06
N LYS A 332 3.14 17.96 -19.80
CA LYS A 332 2.33 17.64 -18.61
C LYS A 332 2.73 16.28 -18.07
N PHE A 333 3.26 16.27 -16.86
CA PHE A 333 3.71 15.04 -16.18
C PHE A 333 3.43 15.15 -14.68
N SER A 334 3.54 14.06 -13.93
CA SER A 334 3.35 14.04 -12.48
C SER A 334 4.66 13.75 -11.76
N ILE A 335 4.81 14.31 -10.57
CA ILE A 335 5.87 13.98 -9.62
C ILE A 335 5.38 13.15 -8.42
N ALA A 336 4.11 12.72 -8.42
CA ALA A 336 3.49 12.07 -7.26
C ALA A 336 4.28 10.83 -6.80
N ASP A 337 4.76 10.01 -7.74
CA ASP A 337 5.56 8.81 -7.43
C ASP A 337 6.93 9.15 -6.82
N GLN A 338 7.46 10.34 -7.11
CA GLN A 338 8.76 10.81 -6.62
C GLN A 338 8.66 11.42 -5.21
N LEU A 339 7.45 11.60 -4.67
CA LEU A 339 7.24 12.08 -3.30
C LEU A 339 7.34 10.97 -2.25
N ALA A 340 7.58 9.72 -2.67
CA ALA A 340 7.53 8.53 -1.83
C ALA A 340 6.20 8.48 -1.03
N ASP A 341 6.25 8.34 0.30
CA ASP A 341 5.04 8.36 1.12
C ASP A 341 4.58 9.78 1.52
N GLY A 342 5.31 10.83 1.14
CA GLY A 342 4.99 12.22 1.49
C GLY A 342 3.84 12.82 0.68
N GLU A 343 3.32 13.94 1.17
CA GLU A 343 2.41 14.83 0.43
C GLU A 343 3.07 16.20 0.28
N LEU A 344 2.86 16.90 -0.84
CA LEU A 344 3.41 18.25 -0.99
C LEU A 344 2.90 19.18 0.12
N LEU A 345 3.76 20.08 0.60
CA LEU A 345 3.29 21.15 1.48
C LEU A 345 2.37 22.11 0.73
N PRO A 346 1.29 22.61 1.35
CA PRO A 346 0.49 23.67 0.78
C PRO A 346 1.33 24.92 0.53
N ALA A 347 1.09 25.61 -0.59
CA ALA A 347 1.79 26.85 -0.93
C ALA A 347 1.70 27.91 0.17
N SER A 348 0.58 27.96 0.91
CA SER A 348 0.35 28.87 2.03
C SER A 348 1.28 28.66 3.21
N GLU A 349 1.83 27.45 3.37
CA GLU A 349 2.72 27.08 4.49
C GLU A 349 4.19 27.40 4.20
N CYS A 350 4.53 27.63 2.94
CA CYS A 350 5.90 27.86 2.55
C CYS A 350 6.43 29.22 3.03
N GLU A 351 5.59 30.25 3.06
CA GLU A 351 6.00 31.57 3.54
C GLU A 351 6.25 31.58 5.05
N SER A 352 5.46 30.84 5.83
CA SER A 352 5.68 30.72 7.29
C SER A 352 6.98 29.98 7.60
N LEU A 353 7.33 28.96 6.81
CA LEU A 353 8.51 28.14 7.00
C LEU A 353 9.81 28.77 6.46
N LEU A 354 9.74 29.45 5.32
CA LEU A 354 10.92 29.90 4.57
C LEU A 354 10.98 31.42 4.37
N GLY A 355 9.93 32.15 4.76
CA GLY A 355 9.78 33.55 4.42
C GLY A 355 9.36 33.77 2.96
N LYS A 356 9.39 35.03 2.54
CA LYS A 356 9.08 35.41 1.15
C LYS A 356 10.17 34.95 0.21
N ARG A 357 9.78 34.57 -1.01
CA ARG A 357 10.74 34.25 -2.07
C ARG A 357 11.55 35.46 -2.46
N GLU A 358 12.84 35.26 -2.71
CA GLU A 358 13.76 36.29 -3.16
C GLU A 358 13.38 36.88 -4.53
N ASP A 359 12.74 36.09 -5.39
CA ASP A 359 12.27 36.51 -6.72
C ASP A 359 10.93 37.26 -6.71
N GLY A 360 10.36 37.51 -5.53
CA GLY A 360 9.10 38.23 -5.35
C GLY A 360 7.86 37.48 -5.83
N LYS A 361 7.97 36.22 -6.27
CA LYS A 361 6.83 35.40 -6.69
C LYS A 361 6.16 34.74 -5.48
N ALA A 362 4.93 34.28 -5.68
CA ALA A 362 4.26 33.42 -4.70
C ALA A 362 4.92 32.03 -4.66
N TRP A 363 4.85 31.40 -3.48
CA TRP A 363 5.16 29.98 -3.37
C TRP A 363 4.13 29.14 -4.14
N GLN A 364 4.59 27.98 -4.63
CA GLN A 364 3.73 26.93 -5.19
C GLN A 364 3.74 25.72 -4.25
N ALA A 365 2.94 24.71 -4.55
CA ALA A 365 2.91 23.47 -3.76
C ALA A 365 4.33 22.89 -3.58
N GLY A 366 4.56 22.30 -2.42
CA GLY A 366 5.85 21.76 -2.00
C GLY A 366 6.95 22.79 -1.86
N CYS A 367 6.64 24.08 -1.72
CA CYS A 367 7.64 25.14 -1.64
C CYS A 367 8.62 25.08 -2.82
N LEU A 368 8.06 24.87 -4.02
CA LEU A 368 8.82 24.54 -5.22
C LEU A 368 9.96 25.52 -5.48
N GLN A 369 11.18 24.97 -5.58
CA GLN A 369 12.33 25.64 -6.17
C GLN A 369 12.76 24.90 -7.44
N ILE A 370 13.07 25.65 -8.49
CA ILE A 370 13.57 25.10 -9.75
C ILE A 370 15.04 25.45 -9.85
N VAL A 371 15.89 24.43 -9.88
CA VAL A 371 17.34 24.61 -10.04
C VAL A 371 17.74 24.14 -11.43
N GLN A 372 18.21 25.07 -12.24
CA GLN A 372 18.76 24.77 -13.56
C GLN A 372 20.09 24.05 -13.42
N THR A 373 20.33 23.02 -14.24
CA THR A 373 21.54 22.19 -14.14
C THR A 373 22.62 22.63 -15.12
N ASN A 374 22.30 22.65 -16.42
CA ASN A 374 23.28 22.84 -17.49
C ASN A 374 23.07 24.15 -18.28
N THR A 375 21.85 24.69 -18.33
CA THR A 375 21.51 25.85 -19.17
C THR A 375 20.53 26.80 -18.47
N PRO A 376 20.39 28.07 -18.92
CA PRO A 376 19.25 28.89 -18.54
C PRO A 376 17.93 28.19 -18.88
N SER A 377 16.88 28.47 -18.09
CA SER A 377 15.55 27.88 -18.31
C SER A 377 15.01 28.19 -19.70
N LYS A 378 14.54 27.16 -20.42
CA LYS A 378 13.93 27.31 -21.75
C LYS A 378 12.40 27.34 -21.69
N GLY A 379 11.84 27.40 -20.49
CA GLY A 379 10.40 27.47 -20.26
C GLY A 379 10.05 27.92 -18.84
N THR A 380 8.78 27.77 -18.51
CA THR A 380 8.22 28.05 -17.19
C THR A 380 7.43 26.86 -16.68
N LEU A 381 7.47 26.63 -15.38
CA LEU A 381 6.89 25.47 -14.72
C LEU A 381 5.88 25.91 -13.65
N THR A 382 4.77 25.19 -13.60
CA THR A 382 3.82 25.23 -12.47
C THR A 382 3.60 23.85 -11.88
N LEU A 383 3.40 23.79 -10.58
CA LEU A 383 3.14 22.58 -9.79
C LEU A 383 1.89 22.78 -8.94
N ASP A 384 0.92 21.87 -9.09
CA ASP A 384 -0.27 21.84 -8.24
C ASP A 384 -0.08 20.96 -7.00
N GLN A 385 -1.10 20.96 -6.13
CA GLN A 385 -1.07 20.27 -4.84
C GLN A 385 -1.09 18.74 -5.00
N GLU A 386 -1.56 18.26 -6.13
CA GLU A 386 -1.65 16.86 -6.52
C GLU A 386 -0.34 16.32 -7.12
N GLY A 387 0.66 17.18 -7.34
CA GLY A 387 1.92 16.79 -7.93
C GLY A 387 1.93 16.83 -9.46
N ASN A 388 0.92 17.41 -10.12
CA ASN A 388 0.96 17.60 -11.56
C ASN A 388 1.79 18.82 -11.91
N VAL A 389 2.68 18.63 -12.87
CA VAL A 389 3.58 19.65 -13.40
C VAL A 389 3.15 20.01 -14.81
N THR A 390 3.06 21.31 -15.07
CA THR A 390 2.89 21.87 -16.42
C THR A 390 4.12 22.69 -16.79
N TYR A 391 4.76 22.34 -17.91
CA TYR A 391 5.90 23.05 -18.48
C TYR A 391 5.49 23.75 -19.79
N VAL A 392 5.62 25.07 -19.82
CA VAL A 392 5.35 25.90 -21.01
C VAL A 392 6.68 26.39 -21.59
N PRO A 393 7.07 25.95 -22.80
CA PRO A 393 8.28 26.43 -23.48
C PRO A 393 8.26 27.93 -23.76
N ASN A 394 9.40 28.60 -23.65
CA ASN A 394 9.60 30.00 -24.02
C ASN A 394 9.94 30.10 -25.53
N GLY A 395 8.96 29.74 -26.36
CA GLY A 395 9.12 29.66 -27.82
C GLY A 395 9.54 28.27 -28.30
N ASN A 396 10.00 28.20 -29.55
CA ASN A 396 10.39 26.95 -30.20
C ASN A 396 11.92 26.82 -30.17
N TRP A 397 12.42 25.85 -29.40
CA TRP A 397 13.82 25.50 -29.32
C TRP A 397 13.98 24.01 -29.59
N HIS A 398 15.16 23.62 -30.09
CA HIS A 398 15.50 22.21 -30.30
C HIS A 398 16.50 21.74 -29.24
N GLY A 399 16.34 20.53 -28.73
CA GLY A 399 17.25 19.89 -27.77
C GLY A 399 16.56 19.58 -26.45
N SER A 400 17.26 19.74 -25.32
CA SER A 400 16.71 19.51 -23.97
C SER A 400 16.78 20.74 -23.05
N ASP A 401 15.86 20.81 -22.09
CA ASP A 401 15.90 21.65 -20.89
C ASP A 401 15.99 20.72 -19.66
N GLU A 402 17.02 20.91 -18.83
CA GLU A 402 17.38 20.00 -17.73
C GLU A 402 17.47 20.75 -16.41
N PHE A 403 16.62 20.35 -15.45
CA PHE A 403 16.44 21.03 -14.18
C PHE A 403 16.25 20.04 -13.03
N LYS A 404 16.27 20.54 -11.79
CA LYS A 404 15.80 19.84 -10.60
C LYS A 404 14.60 20.56 -10.03
N LEU A 405 13.54 19.82 -9.75
CA LEU A 405 12.42 20.28 -8.92
C LEU A 405 12.78 19.94 -7.48
N ARG A 406 12.99 20.97 -6.65
CA ARG A 406 13.21 20.79 -5.21
C ARG A 406 11.90 21.08 -4.50
N VAL A 407 11.35 20.06 -3.84
CA VAL A 407 10.06 20.15 -3.16
C VAL A 407 10.14 19.66 -1.73
N MET A 408 9.39 20.28 -0.83
CA MET A 408 9.17 19.84 0.53
C MET A 408 7.85 19.07 0.65
N THR A 409 7.82 18.09 1.54
CA THR A 409 6.62 17.32 1.85
C THR A 409 6.22 17.46 3.31
N THR A 410 5.02 16.99 3.63
CA THR A 410 4.49 16.84 5.00
C THR A 410 5.40 16.02 5.90
N ILE A 411 6.24 15.14 5.34
CA ILE A 411 7.22 14.35 6.08
C ILE A 411 8.57 15.07 6.16
N THR A 412 9.15 15.49 5.02
CA THR A 412 10.49 16.09 5.02
C THR A 412 10.57 17.40 5.81
N ARG A 413 9.46 18.11 6.04
CA ARG A 413 9.44 19.34 6.86
C ARG A 413 9.97 19.16 8.29
N PHE A 414 9.92 17.94 8.82
CA PHE A 414 10.39 17.63 10.17
C PHE A 414 11.89 17.32 10.25
N SER A 415 12.62 17.35 9.14
CA SER A 415 14.07 17.22 9.16
C SER A 415 14.74 18.40 9.89
N ASP A 416 15.74 18.08 10.72
CA ASP A 416 16.51 19.03 11.55
C ASP A 416 17.25 20.09 10.72
N SER A 417 17.73 19.72 9.53
CA SER A 417 18.38 20.66 8.61
C SER A 417 17.41 21.07 7.49
N ILE A 418 17.27 22.38 7.27
CA ILE A 418 16.45 22.96 6.18
C ILE A 418 16.90 22.42 4.81
N GLY A 419 18.21 22.22 4.60
CA GLY A 419 18.74 21.67 3.35
C GLY A 419 18.23 20.25 3.06
N ASN A 420 17.97 19.46 4.11
CA ASN A 420 17.48 18.09 4.04
C ASN A 420 15.93 18.02 4.02
N ARG A 421 15.24 19.16 4.04
CA ARG A 421 13.76 19.21 3.91
C ARG A 421 13.29 19.10 2.46
N TYR A 422 14.20 19.15 1.50
CA TYR A 422 13.88 19.06 0.09
C TYR A 422 14.12 17.65 -0.46
N ILE A 423 13.19 17.20 -1.28
CA ILE A 423 13.33 16.12 -2.23
C ILE A 423 13.78 16.75 -3.56
N ASP A 424 14.93 16.32 -4.06
CA ASP A 424 15.49 16.78 -5.34
C ASP A 424 15.06 15.81 -6.46
N ILE A 425 14.17 16.25 -7.34
CA ILE A 425 13.63 15.44 -8.43
C ILE A 425 14.25 15.89 -9.76
N PRO A 426 15.05 15.05 -10.44
CA PRO A 426 15.61 15.39 -11.76
C PRO A 426 14.52 15.51 -12.82
N GLY A 427 14.53 16.58 -13.61
CA GLY A 427 13.56 16.85 -14.67
C GLY A 427 14.24 17.10 -16.02
N LYS A 428 13.65 16.55 -17.09
CA LYS A 428 14.12 16.77 -18.47
C LYS A 428 12.96 16.93 -19.44
N ILE A 429 12.92 18.05 -20.16
CA ILE A 429 12.02 18.25 -21.30
C ILE A 429 12.85 18.22 -22.58
N VAL A 430 12.44 17.42 -23.55
CA VAL A 430 13.01 17.46 -24.91
C VAL A 430 11.99 18.12 -25.83
N GLN A 431 12.42 19.11 -26.60
CA GLN A 431 11.57 19.74 -27.61
C GLN A 431 12.16 19.53 -29.00
N ASP A 432 11.31 19.06 -29.91
CA ASP A 432 11.66 18.78 -31.30
C ASP A 432 10.76 19.53 -32.30
N PRO A 433 11.30 19.88 -33.49
CA PRO A 433 10.46 20.34 -34.59
C PRO A 433 9.46 19.24 -34.99
N PRO A 434 8.27 19.61 -35.51
CA PRO A 434 7.35 18.63 -36.08
C PRO A 434 8.05 17.80 -37.16
N ASN A 435 7.81 16.49 -37.17
CA ASN A 435 8.30 15.62 -38.25
C ASN A 435 7.45 15.82 -39.51
N ASP A 436 7.64 16.95 -40.19
CA ASP A 436 7.01 17.32 -41.46
C ASP A 436 7.83 16.91 -42.68
N PHE A 437 8.79 15.99 -42.50
CA PHE A 437 9.55 15.41 -43.60
C PHE A 437 8.59 14.70 -44.56
N GLU A 438 8.16 15.39 -45.61
CA GLU A 438 7.63 14.75 -46.78
C GLU A 438 8.71 13.80 -47.29
N SER A 439 8.38 12.51 -47.35
CA SER A 439 9.19 11.56 -48.09
C SER A 439 9.19 12.03 -49.54
N LYS A 440 10.20 12.82 -49.90
CA LYS A 440 10.61 12.96 -51.27
C LYS A 440 11.07 11.57 -51.66
N LYS A 441 10.13 10.77 -52.16
CA LYS A 441 10.47 9.69 -53.09
C LYS A 441 11.26 10.40 -54.17
N VAL A 442 12.58 10.35 -54.04
CA VAL A 442 13.45 10.57 -55.17
C VAL A 442 12.92 9.54 -56.15
N LYS A 443 12.23 10.01 -57.20
CA LYS A 443 12.07 9.20 -58.39
C LYS A 443 13.51 9.01 -58.85
N THR A 444 14.15 7.97 -58.32
CA THR A 444 15.14 7.26 -59.10
C THR A 444 14.33 6.80 -60.30
N GLY A 445 14.33 7.62 -61.34
CA GLY A 445 14.04 7.20 -62.68
C GLY A 445 15.11 6.17 -63.02
N GLY A 446 15.02 4.98 -62.41
CA GLY A 446 15.57 3.75 -62.91
C GLY A 446 14.78 3.40 -64.16
N GLY A 447 14.84 4.29 -65.15
CA GLY A 447 14.54 3.95 -66.50
C GLY A 447 15.45 2.78 -66.85
N SER A 448 14.83 1.77 -67.42
CA SER A 448 15.29 0.70 -68.33
C SER A 448 16.63 0.85 -69.10
N PHE A 449 17.47 1.86 -68.88
CA PHE A 449 18.78 2.04 -69.51
C PHE A 449 19.89 1.19 -68.89
N GLY A 450 19.80 0.80 -67.62
CA GLY A 450 20.82 -0.03 -66.96
C GLY A 450 20.84 -1.49 -67.44
N TYR A 451 19.66 -2.08 -67.64
CA TYR A 451 19.54 -3.48 -68.07
C TYR A 451 19.95 -3.69 -69.54
N GLY A 452 19.63 -2.74 -70.43
CA GLY A 452 20.05 -2.81 -71.83
C GLY A 452 21.57 -2.75 -71.99
N MET A 453 22.24 -1.90 -71.19
CA MET A 453 23.70 -1.79 -71.19
C MET A 453 24.38 -3.06 -70.65
N LEU A 454 23.80 -3.71 -69.64
CA LEU A 454 24.30 -4.96 -69.07
C LEU A 454 24.18 -6.14 -70.06
N ILE A 455 23.07 -6.21 -70.80
CA ILE A 455 22.85 -7.23 -71.84
C ILE A 455 23.80 -7.01 -73.03
N ALA A 456 24.04 -5.76 -73.44
CA ALA A 456 25.00 -5.43 -74.48
C ALA A 456 26.45 -5.81 -74.09
N LEU A 457 26.83 -5.57 -72.83
CA LEU A 457 28.14 -5.97 -72.29
C LEU A 457 28.31 -7.50 -72.26
N LEU A 458 27.27 -8.25 -71.87
CA LEU A 458 27.29 -9.72 -71.87
C LEU A 458 27.31 -10.30 -73.30
N GLY A 459 26.61 -9.66 -74.25
CA GLY A 459 26.66 -10.02 -75.68
C GLY A 459 28.03 -9.83 -76.30
N LEU A 460 28.75 -8.77 -75.94
CA LEU A 460 30.13 -8.51 -76.39
C LEU A 460 31.14 -9.51 -75.80
N VAL A 461 30.92 -10.00 -74.58
CA VAL A 461 31.72 -11.10 -73.99
C VAL A 461 31.45 -12.44 -74.69
N GLY A 462 30.20 -12.70 -75.10
CA GLY A 462 29.81 -13.86 -75.90
C GLY A 462 30.43 -13.87 -77.30
N LEU A 463 30.42 -12.72 -77.99
CA LEU A 463 31.02 -12.57 -79.33
C LEU A 463 32.55 -12.73 -79.35
N ARG A 464 33.22 -12.51 -78.21
CA ARG A 464 34.67 -12.74 -78.06
C ARG A 464 35.04 -14.22 -77.96
N ARG A 465 34.08 -15.12 -77.70
CA ARG A 465 34.29 -16.58 -77.63
C ARG A 465 34.02 -17.34 -78.93
N PHE A 466 33.49 -16.68 -79.97
CA PHE A 466 33.21 -17.31 -81.28
C PHE A 466 34.12 -16.83 -82.44
N LYS A 467 35.26 -16.22 -82.12
CA LYS A 467 36.38 -16.08 -83.07
C LYS A 467 37.55 -16.98 -82.64
N LYS A 468 37.40 -18.27 -82.92
CA LYS A 468 38.47 -19.16 -83.37
C LYS A 468 37.87 -20.22 -84.26
#